data_AF-A0A0H2SIL5-F1
#
_entry.id   AF-A0A0H2SIL5-F1
#
_cell.length_a   1.000
_cell.length_b   1.000
_cell.length_c   1.000
_cell.angle_alpha   90.00
_cell.angle_beta   90.00
_cell.angle_gamma   90.00
#
_symmetry.space_group_name_H-M   'P 1'
#
loop_
_entity.id
_entity.type
_entity.pdbx_description
1 polymer ?
#
loop_
_entity_poly.entity_id
_entity_poly.type
_entity_poly.pdbx_seq_one_letter_code
_entity_poly.pdbx_strand_id
1 'polypeptide(L)'
;MYKEILKTLYSFLGNNIMNEEEKLKVEIFDKLNSKSDFYEILDFLKSETFPREIDNKFLSLFIISLFNRLRISVDFEKKILIYGNEKINFDILELNKGILKTEPLLIELIELLDYGNLPTEYLFGILSNDIAKRIRVFKELIGTSKITDEKWSEEELKGLINSLTDSTREFLKYMVKKGKSSKDEIMKDLQLKDTRSVSAFTSAISRNSPSKKERILFGEKGKIYINEEYREILKRLLL
;
A
#
# COMPACT_ATOMS: atom_id res chain seq x y z
N MET A 1 -25.59 -1.40 -12.84
CA MET A 1 -26.25 -1.16 -14.16
C MET A 1 -25.73 -2.11 -15.24
N TYR A 2 -24.41 -2.19 -15.46
CA TYR A 2 -23.80 -3.04 -16.47
C TYR A 2 -24.09 -4.54 -16.28
N LYS A 3 -24.21 -4.99 -15.02
CA LYS A 3 -24.71 -6.34 -14.67
C LYS A 3 -26.04 -6.67 -15.33
N GLU A 4 -27.03 -5.77 -15.23
CA GLU A 4 -28.36 -5.99 -15.80
C GLU A 4 -28.33 -6.00 -17.33
N ILE A 5 -27.48 -5.17 -17.94
CA ILE A 5 -27.26 -5.20 -19.40
C ILE A 5 -26.68 -6.55 -19.81
N LEU A 6 -25.63 -7.02 -19.14
CA LEU A 6 -25.00 -8.32 -19.40
C LEU A 6 -25.99 -9.47 -19.24
N LYS A 7 -26.74 -9.47 -18.14
CA LYS A 7 -27.77 -10.46 -17.85
C LYS A 7 -28.86 -10.48 -18.91
N THR A 8 -29.35 -9.31 -19.32
CA THR A 8 -30.38 -9.19 -20.36
C THR A 8 -29.86 -9.71 -21.70
N LEU A 9 -28.66 -9.28 -22.12
CA LEU A 9 -28.04 -9.75 -23.36
C LEU A 9 -27.85 -11.26 -23.38
N TYR A 10 -27.34 -11.84 -22.29
CA TYR A 10 -27.18 -13.29 -22.20
C TYR A 10 -28.52 -14.02 -22.21
N SER A 11 -29.53 -13.52 -21.49
CA SER A 11 -30.86 -14.14 -21.48
C SER A 11 -31.52 -14.16 -22.87
N PHE A 12 -31.26 -13.15 -23.69
CA PHE A 12 -31.83 -13.04 -25.03
C PHE A 12 -31.05 -13.84 -26.08
N LEU A 13 -29.71 -13.80 -26.02
CA LEU A 13 -28.84 -14.38 -27.03
C LEU A 13 -28.45 -15.83 -26.72
N GLY A 14 -28.44 -16.22 -25.44
CA GLY A 14 -27.88 -17.48 -24.98
C GLY A 14 -26.46 -17.67 -25.52
N ASN A 15 -26.21 -18.82 -26.16
CA ASN A 15 -24.90 -19.14 -26.74
C ASN A 15 -24.47 -18.22 -27.90
N ASN A 16 -25.42 -17.54 -28.57
CA ASN A 16 -25.08 -16.61 -29.65
C ASN A 16 -24.32 -15.37 -29.16
N ILE A 17 -24.27 -15.13 -27.85
CA ILE A 17 -23.43 -14.10 -27.23
C ILE A 17 -21.95 -14.24 -27.58
N MET A 18 -21.52 -15.45 -27.99
CA MET A 18 -20.17 -15.71 -28.49
C MET A 18 -19.84 -14.91 -29.76
N ASN A 19 -20.82 -14.47 -30.53
CA ASN A 19 -20.62 -13.66 -31.74
C ASN A 19 -20.63 -12.16 -31.47
N GLU A 20 -21.04 -11.73 -30.27
CA GLU A 20 -21.27 -10.32 -29.92
C GLU A 20 -20.12 -9.73 -29.08
N GLU A 21 -18.86 -10.10 -29.36
CA GLU A 21 -17.72 -9.65 -28.54
C GLU A 21 -17.58 -8.12 -28.50
N GLU A 22 -17.64 -7.47 -29.66
CA GLU A 22 -17.50 -6.03 -29.77
C GLU A 22 -18.59 -5.29 -28.99
N LYS A 23 -19.83 -5.80 -29.08
CA LYS A 23 -20.97 -5.25 -28.35
C LYS A 23 -20.78 -5.39 -26.84
N LEU A 24 -20.30 -6.54 -26.36
CA LEU A 24 -20.00 -6.73 -24.94
C LEU A 24 -18.90 -5.78 -24.46
N LYS A 25 -17.83 -5.60 -25.25
CA LYS A 25 -16.76 -4.64 -24.94
C LYS A 25 -17.32 -3.22 -24.80
N VAL A 26 -17.92 -2.71 -25.86
CA VAL A 26 -18.38 -1.32 -25.94
C VAL A 26 -19.50 -1.02 -24.95
N GLU A 27 -20.46 -1.93 -24.75
CA GLU A 27 -21.63 -1.65 -23.91
C GLU A 27 -21.42 -1.91 -22.42
N ILE A 28 -20.44 -2.74 -22.05
CA ILE A 28 -20.26 -3.20 -20.67
C ILE A 28 -18.81 -2.99 -20.25
N PHE A 29 -17.87 -3.76 -20.82
CA PHE A 29 -16.54 -3.92 -20.25
C PHE A 29 -15.66 -2.67 -20.36
N ASP A 30 -15.72 -1.92 -21.45
CA ASP A 30 -14.95 -0.67 -21.61
C ASP A 30 -15.52 0.49 -20.77
N LYS A 31 -16.76 0.34 -20.28
CA LYS A 31 -17.45 1.34 -19.46
C LYS A 31 -17.32 1.08 -17.95
N LEU A 32 -16.73 -0.05 -17.53
CA LEU A 32 -16.47 -0.33 -16.12
C LEU A 32 -15.38 0.62 -15.60
N ASN A 33 -15.66 1.35 -14.53
CA ASN A 33 -14.75 2.40 -14.05
C ASN A 33 -14.51 2.36 -12.54
N SER A 34 -15.53 2.00 -11.77
CA SER A 34 -15.50 1.95 -10.31
C SER A 34 -15.38 0.52 -9.78
N LYS A 35 -14.91 0.35 -8.53
CA LYS A 35 -14.91 -0.97 -7.87
C LYS A 35 -16.29 -1.62 -7.84
N SER A 36 -17.34 -0.81 -7.62
CA SER A 36 -18.73 -1.29 -7.62
C SER A 36 -19.10 -1.93 -8.96
N ASP A 37 -18.68 -1.34 -10.09
CA ASP A 37 -18.98 -1.89 -11.41
C ASP A 37 -18.33 -3.28 -11.58
N PHE A 38 -17.04 -3.40 -11.22
CA PHE A 38 -16.32 -4.65 -11.31
C PHE A 38 -16.88 -5.72 -10.36
N TYR A 39 -17.23 -5.34 -9.12
CA TYR A 39 -17.84 -6.25 -8.16
C TYR A 39 -19.21 -6.74 -8.61
N GLU A 40 -20.07 -5.87 -9.13
CA GLU A 40 -21.38 -6.27 -9.66
C GLU A 40 -21.25 -7.31 -10.80
N ILE A 41 -20.31 -7.07 -11.73
CA ILE A 41 -20.06 -8.01 -12.83
C ILE A 41 -19.48 -9.32 -12.31
N LEU A 42 -18.44 -9.28 -11.47
CA LEU A 42 -17.82 -10.49 -10.93
C LEU A 42 -18.82 -11.33 -10.11
N ASP A 43 -19.67 -10.68 -9.32
CA ASP A 43 -20.74 -11.32 -8.55
C ASP A 43 -21.78 -12.00 -9.44
N PHE A 44 -22.16 -11.37 -10.55
CA PHE A 44 -23.01 -12.01 -11.55
C PHE A 44 -22.33 -13.23 -12.16
N LEU A 45 -21.08 -13.07 -12.59
CA LEU A 45 -20.33 -14.11 -13.28
C LEU A 45 -20.07 -15.36 -12.42
N LYS A 46 -19.87 -15.20 -11.10
CA LYS A 46 -19.72 -16.34 -10.18
C LYS A 46 -21.05 -17.03 -9.82
N SER A 47 -22.17 -16.28 -9.87
CA SER A 47 -23.47 -16.75 -9.39
C SER A 47 -24.21 -17.61 -10.41
N GLU A 48 -23.94 -17.40 -11.69
CA GLU A 48 -24.58 -18.09 -12.80
C GLU A 48 -23.71 -19.25 -13.30
N THR A 49 -24.34 -20.27 -13.89
CA THR A 49 -23.62 -21.37 -14.52
C THR A 49 -23.62 -21.18 -16.03
N PHE A 50 -22.44 -20.90 -16.59
CA PHE A 50 -22.26 -20.73 -18.03
C PHE A 50 -21.61 -21.96 -18.67
N PRO A 51 -21.90 -22.24 -19.95
CA PRO A 51 -21.05 -23.08 -20.77
C PRO A 51 -19.60 -22.59 -20.74
N ARG A 52 -18.65 -23.53 -20.74
CA ARG A 52 -17.21 -23.24 -20.56
C ARG A 52 -16.67 -22.17 -21.51
N GLU A 53 -17.13 -22.15 -22.77
CA GLU A 53 -16.69 -21.18 -23.77
C GLU A 53 -17.15 -19.76 -23.45
N ILE A 54 -18.37 -19.62 -22.92
CA ILE A 54 -18.95 -18.35 -22.50
C ILE A 54 -18.26 -17.86 -21.22
N ASP A 55 -18.04 -18.76 -20.26
CA ASP A 55 -17.28 -18.47 -19.03
C ASP A 55 -15.89 -17.91 -19.36
N ASN A 56 -15.16 -18.60 -20.25
CA ASN A 56 -13.85 -18.15 -20.73
C ASN A 56 -13.95 -16.77 -21.39
N LYS A 57 -14.94 -16.54 -22.26
CA LYS A 57 -15.11 -15.25 -22.95
C LYS A 57 -15.38 -14.11 -21.96
N PHE A 58 -16.30 -14.29 -21.03
CA PHE A 58 -16.58 -13.28 -20.01
C PHE A 58 -15.38 -13.01 -19.10
N LEU A 59 -14.68 -14.06 -18.67
CA LEU A 59 -13.45 -13.92 -17.89
C LEU A 59 -12.39 -13.12 -18.67
N SER A 60 -12.24 -13.39 -19.97
CA SER A 60 -11.30 -12.67 -20.84
C SER A 60 -11.60 -11.18 -20.89
N LEU A 61 -12.86 -10.83 -21.16
CA LEU A 61 -13.31 -9.45 -21.23
C LEU A 61 -13.19 -8.73 -19.88
N PHE A 62 -13.47 -9.44 -18.79
CA PHE A 62 -13.31 -8.93 -17.43
C PHE A 62 -11.85 -8.61 -17.11
N ILE A 63 -10.94 -9.56 -17.37
CA ILE A 63 -9.50 -9.40 -17.17
C ILE A 63 -8.98 -8.22 -18.00
N ILE A 64 -9.34 -8.14 -19.28
CA ILE A 64 -8.94 -7.03 -20.15
C ILE A 64 -9.38 -5.69 -19.55
N SER A 65 -10.65 -5.56 -19.19
CA SER A 65 -11.18 -4.33 -18.60
C SER A 65 -10.46 -3.95 -17.30
N LEU A 66 -10.28 -4.91 -16.39
CA LEU A 66 -9.64 -4.68 -15.10
C LEU A 66 -8.17 -4.26 -15.25
N PHE A 67 -7.39 -4.98 -16.07
CA PHE A 67 -5.98 -4.66 -16.27
C PHE A 67 -5.78 -3.37 -17.07
N ASN A 68 -6.65 -3.06 -18.04
CA ASN A 68 -6.66 -1.76 -18.69
C ASN A 68 -6.86 -0.63 -17.69
N ARG A 69 -7.76 -0.81 -16.70
CA ARG A 69 -7.97 0.15 -15.62
C ARG A 69 -6.72 0.31 -14.73
N LEU A 70 -5.98 -0.78 -14.52
CA LEU A 70 -4.68 -0.80 -13.84
C LEU A 70 -3.51 -0.34 -14.73
N ARG A 71 -3.79 0.10 -15.98
CA ARG A 71 -2.84 0.55 -17.01
C ARG A 71 -1.82 -0.52 -17.44
N ILE A 72 -2.21 -1.78 -17.35
CA ILE A 72 -1.43 -2.95 -17.78
C ILE A 72 -2.06 -3.47 -19.07
N SER A 73 -1.25 -3.64 -20.11
CA SER A 73 -1.72 -4.17 -21.39
C SER A 73 -1.90 -5.69 -21.31
N VAL A 74 -2.87 -6.22 -22.05
CA VAL A 74 -3.19 -7.65 -22.07
C VAL A 74 -3.12 -8.17 -23.50
N ASP A 75 -2.34 -9.24 -23.73
CA ASP A 75 -2.34 -10.01 -24.98
C ASP A 75 -2.95 -11.39 -24.68
N PHE A 76 -4.23 -11.54 -25.02
CA PHE A 76 -4.99 -12.72 -24.68
C PHE A 76 -4.64 -13.94 -25.55
N GLU A 77 -4.25 -13.72 -26.81
CA GLU A 77 -3.80 -14.80 -27.71
C GLU A 77 -2.55 -15.47 -27.13
N LYS A 78 -1.60 -14.67 -26.64
CA LYS A 78 -0.39 -15.16 -25.99
C LYS A 78 -0.57 -15.45 -24.50
N LYS A 79 -1.74 -15.12 -23.92
CA LYS A 79 -2.05 -15.24 -22.48
C LYS A 79 -1.01 -14.56 -21.58
N ILE A 80 -0.66 -13.33 -21.91
CA ILE A 80 0.33 -12.54 -21.17
C ILE A 80 -0.19 -11.16 -20.80
N LEU A 81 0.27 -10.66 -19.66
CA LEU A 81 0.23 -9.24 -19.28
C LEU A 81 1.52 -8.58 -19.76
N ILE A 82 1.44 -7.33 -20.20
CA ILE A 82 2.55 -6.58 -20.80
C ILE A 82 2.65 -5.20 -20.13
N TYR A 83 3.86 -4.85 -19.71
CA TYR A 83 4.21 -3.50 -19.27
C TYR A 83 5.65 -3.17 -19.70
N GLY A 84 5.81 -2.14 -20.53
CA GLY A 84 7.10 -1.84 -21.16
C GLY A 84 7.63 -3.05 -21.95
N ASN A 85 8.83 -3.52 -21.60
CA ASN A 85 9.46 -4.69 -22.22
C ASN A 85 9.18 -6.00 -21.49
N GLU A 86 8.43 -5.95 -20.40
CA GLU A 86 8.23 -7.09 -19.51
C GLU A 86 6.90 -7.79 -19.75
N LYS A 87 6.88 -9.09 -19.45
CA LYS A 87 5.75 -9.98 -19.72
C LYS A 87 5.51 -10.93 -18.55
N ILE A 88 4.25 -11.14 -18.18
CA ILE A 88 3.83 -12.11 -17.17
C ILE A 88 2.80 -13.04 -17.79
N ASN A 89 3.04 -14.35 -17.73
CA ASN A 89 2.09 -15.35 -18.23
C ASN A 89 0.89 -15.49 -17.26
N PHE A 90 -0.32 -15.62 -17.81
CA PHE A 90 -1.55 -15.84 -17.05
C PHE A 90 -1.48 -17.07 -16.14
N ASP A 91 -0.75 -18.13 -16.53
CA ASP A 91 -0.56 -19.33 -15.73
C ASP A 91 0.06 -19.04 -14.36
N ILE A 92 0.97 -18.06 -14.29
CA ILE A 92 1.65 -17.64 -13.04
C ILE A 92 0.63 -17.05 -12.05
N LEU A 93 -0.36 -16.33 -12.59
CA LEU A 93 -1.39 -15.65 -11.82
C LEU A 93 -2.70 -16.45 -11.78
N GLU A 94 -2.71 -17.67 -12.30
CA GLU A 94 -3.89 -18.53 -12.39
C GLU A 94 -5.12 -17.86 -13.07
N LEU A 95 -4.86 -16.92 -13.99
CA LEU A 95 -5.89 -16.10 -14.65
C LEU A 95 -6.71 -16.87 -15.70
N ASN A 96 -6.33 -18.12 -15.99
CA ASN A 96 -6.93 -18.96 -17.02
C ASN A 96 -7.65 -20.21 -16.46
N LYS A 97 -7.91 -20.24 -15.15
CA LYS A 97 -8.48 -21.41 -14.46
C LYS A 97 -10.02 -21.39 -14.33
N GLY A 98 -10.68 -20.41 -14.95
CA GLY A 98 -12.14 -20.20 -14.86
C GLY A 98 -12.53 -19.32 -13.67
N ILE A 99 -13.72 -18.74 -13.73
CA ILE A 99 -14.11 -17.62 -12.86
C ILE A 99 -14.00 -17.96 -11.37
N LEU A 100 -14.52 -19.10 -10.94
CA LEU A 100 -14.50 -19.52 -9.53
C LEU A 100 -13.09 -19.70 -8.95
N LYS A 101 -12.12 -20.12 -9.77
CA LYS A 101 -10.73 -20.31 -9.31
C LYS A 101 -9.95 -19.01 -9.31
N THR A 102 -10.26 -18.12 -10.26
CA THR A 102 -9.56 -16.85 -10.44
C THR A 102 -10.16 -15.74 -9.55
N GLU A 103 -11.41 -15.86 -9.11
CA GLU A 103 -12.14 -14.87 -8.29
C GLU A 103 -11.33 -14.29 -7.13
N PRO A 104 -10.68 -15.08 -6.25
CA PRO A 104 -9.99 -14.51 -5.09
C PRO A 104 -8.90 -13.51 -5.49
N LEU A 105 -8.18 -13.78 -6.58
CA LEU A 105 -7.19 -12.85 -7.10
C LEU A 105 -7.86 -11.63 -7.75
N LEU A 106 -8.95 -11.80 -8.47
CA LEU A 106 -9.67 -10.68 -9.09
C LEU A 106 -10.20 -9.71 -8.04
N ILE A 107 -10.68 -10.20 -6.90
CA ILE A 107 -11.10 -9.35 -5.77
C ILE A 107 -9.95 -8.48 -5.28
N GLU A 108 -8.78 -9.08 -5.01
CA GLU A 108 -7.59 -8.33 -4.59
C GLU A 108 -7.15 -7.29 -5.64
N LEU A 109 -7.23 -7.64 -6.93
CA LEU A 109 -6.92 -6.72 -8.03
C LEU A 109 -7.94 -5.57 -8.16
N ILE A 110 -9.22 -5.83 -7.88
CA ILE A 110 -10.27 -4.79 -7.83
C ILE A 110 -10.00 -3.82 -6.69
N GLU A 111 -9.57 -4.31 -5.53
CA GLU A 111 -9.22 -3.45 -4.39
C GLU A 111 -8.10 -2.46 -4.72
N LEU A 112 -7.18 -2.82 -5.62
CA LEU A 112 -6.12 -1.94 -6.08
C LEU A 112 -6.61 -0.72 -6.86
N LEU A 113 -7.85 -0.73 -7.37
CA LEU A 113 -8.42 0.41 -8.10
C LEU A 113 -8.57 1.66 -7.23
N ASP A 114 -8.68 1.52 -5.90
CA ASP A 114 -8.70 2.66 -4.96
C ASP A 114 -7.33 3.31 -4.80
N TYR A 115 -6.26 2.57 -5.12
CA TYR A 115 -4.89 3.03 -5.04
C TYR A 115 -4.46 3.64 -6.36
N GLY A 116 -5.25 4.60 -6.89
CA GLY A 116 -5.02 5.24 -8.19
C GLY A 116 -3.67 5.97 -8.34
N ASN A 117 -2.96 6.18 -7.22
CA ASN A 117 -1.61 6.75 -7.19
C ASN A 117 -0.49 5.70 -7.21
N LEU A 118 -0.80 4.41 -7.14
CA LEU A 118 0.20 3.35 -7.21
C LEU A 118 0.82 3.33 -8.61
N PRO A 119 2.14 3.53 -8.76
CA PRO A 119 2.81 3.39 -10.04
C PRO A 119 2.57 1.99 -10.62
N THR A 120 2.12 1.93 -11.87
CA THR A 120 1.84 0.67 -12.57
C THR A 120 3.06 -0.25 -12.61
N GLU A 121 4.27 0.30 -12.67
CA GLU A 121 5.52 -0.46 -12.59
C GLU A 121 5.64 -1.27 -11.29
N TYR A 122 5.26 -0.69 -10.15
CA TYR A 122 5.28 -1.40 -8.87
C TYR A 122 4.23 -2.49 -8.82
N LEU A 123 3.01 -2.22 -9.30
CA LEU A 123 2.00 -3.25 -9.42
C LEU A 123 2.49 -4.42 -10.31
N PHE A 124 3.01 -4.11 -11.50
CA PHE A 124 3.51 -5.11 -12.43
C PHE A 124 4.68 -5.91 -11.83
N GLY A 125 5.56 -5.25 -11.08
CA GLY A 125 6.66 -5.92 -10.39
C GLY A 125 6.23 -6.79 -9.21
N ILE A 126 5.16 -6.45 -8.49
CA ILE A 126 4.55 -7.30 -7.45
C ILE A 126 3.96 -8.57 -8.07
N LEU A 127 3.32 -8.45 -9.24
CA LEU A 127 2.72 -9.57 -9.96
C LEU A 127 3.76 -10.48 -10.66
N SER A 128 5.04 -10.09 -10.66
CA SER A 128 6.10 -10.87 -11.29
C SER A 128 6.35 -12.19 -10.57
N ASN A 129 6.69 -13.25 -11.32
CA ASN A 129 7.13 -14.52 -10.72
C ASN A 129 8.51 -14.41 -10.03
N ASP A 130 9.33 -13.43 -10.44
CA ASP A 130 10.66 -13.22 -9.88
C ASP A 130 10.57 -12.69 -8.43
N ILE A 131 10.98 -13.51 -7.47
CA ILE A 131 10.97 -13.16 -6.05
C ILE A 131 11.95 -12.02 -5.74
N ALA A 132 13.10 -11.94 -6.39
CA ALA A 132 14.08 -10.88 -6.17
C ALA A 132 13.50 -9.53 -6.63
N LYS A 133 12.77 -9.55 -7.74
CA LYS A 133 12.05 -8.38 -8.23
C LYS A 133 10.91 -7.96 -7.30
N ARG A 134 10.08 -8.90 -6.85
CA ARG A 134 9.02 -8.62 -5.86
C ARG A 134 9.58 -8.00 -4.58
N ILE A 135 10.69 -8.56 -4.07
CA ILE A 135 11.38 -8.01 -2.89
C ILE A 135 11.92 -6.60 -3.17
N ARG A 136 12.43 -6.32 -4.37
CA ARG A 136 12.90 -4.98 -4.75
C ARG A 136 11.77 -3.96 -4.73
N VAL A 137 10.66 -4.25 -5.40
CA VAL A 137 9.48 -3.38 -5.38
C VAL A 137 8.95 -3.19 -3.97
N PHE A 138 8.89 -4.26 -3.18
CA PHE A 138 8.50 -4.16 -1.78
C PHE A 138 9.44 -3.25 -0.97
N LYS A 139 10.75 -3.36 -1.18
CA LYS A 139 11.75 -2.47 -0.57
C LYS A 139 11.60 -1.02 -1.03
N GLU A 140 11.20 -0.76 -2.27
CA GLU A 140 10.99 0.60 -2.79
C GLU A 140 9.69 1.20 -2.24
N LEU A 141 8.61 0.42 -2.16
CA LEU A 141 7.35 0.80 -1.52
C LEU A 141 7.52 1.04 -0.02
N ILE A 142 8.35 0.25 0.66
CA ILE A 142 8.71 0.50 2.07
C ILE A 142 9.71 1.64 2.18
N GLY A 143 10.69 1.73 1.29
CA GLY A 143 11.78 2.71 1.31
C GLY A 143 11.28 4.13 1.05
N THR A 144 10.21 4.28 0.27
CA THR A 144 9.45 5.53 0.16
C THR A 144 8.68 5.89 1.45
N SER A 145 8.51 4.94 2.38
CA SER A 145 7.81 5.12 3.66
C SER A 145 8.71 5.11 4.92
N LYS A 146 9.98 4.66 4.86
CA LYS A 146 11.02 4.87 5.89
C LYS A 146 12.40 4.33 5.46
N ILE A 147 13.45 5.01 5.96
CA ILE A 147 14.90 4.71 5.89
C ILE A 147 15.65 5.39 4.71
N THR A 148 15.53 6.71 4.61
CA THR A 148 16.69 7.59 4.29
C THR A 148 16.72 8.74 5.27
N ASP A 149 16.34 8.48 6.51
CA ASP A 149 16.61 9.44 7.56
C ASP A 149 18.12 9.40 7.78
N GLU A 150 18.81 10.49 7.47
CA GLU A 150 20.23 10.63 7.74
C GLU A 150 20.50 10.37 9.23
N LYS A 151 21.58 9.64 9.51
CA LYS A 151 22.03 9.44 10.88
C LYS A 151 22.52 10.75 11.48
N TRP A 152 22.37 10.87 12.79
CA TRP A 152 22.97 11.98 13.52
C TRP A 152 24.46 11.74 13.79
N SER A 153 25.29 12.76 13.54
CA SER A 153 26.64 12.82 14.09
C SER A 153 26.62 13.30 15.55
N GLU A 154 27.71 13.05 16.28
CA GLU A 154 27.85 13.54 17.66
C GLU A 154 27.83 15.08 17.73
N GLU A 155 28.45 15.76 16.75
CA GLU A 155 28.43 17.21 16.63
C GLU A 155 27.02 17.76 16.37
N GLU A 156 26.24 17.08 15.51
CA GLU A 156 24.85 17.46 15.23
C GLU A 156 23.95 17.28 16.46
N LEU A 157 24.13 16.18 17.21
CA LEU A 157 23.41 15.95 18.47
C LEU A 157 23.76 17.01 19.52
N LYS A 158 25.04 17.41 19.58
CA LYS A 158 25.48 18.51 20.44
C LYS A 158 24.83 19.83 20.03
N GLY A 159 24.77 20.11 18.72
CA GLY A 159 24.06 21.27 18.17
C GLY A 159 22.59 21.31 18.55
N LEU A 160 21.89 20.16 18.41
CA LEU A 160 20.51 20.00 18.84
C LEU A 160 20.35 20.28 20.35
N ILE A 161 21.16 19.65 21.21
CA ILE A 161 21.07 19.83 22.67
C ILE A 161 21.23 21.30 23.08
N ASN A 162 22.10 22.02 22.38
CA ASN A 162 22.34 23.44 22.62
C ASN A 162 21.16 24.32 22.18
N SER A 163 20.35 23.90 21.22
CA SER A 163 19.16 24.64 20.76
C SER A 163 17.91 24.38 21.62
N LEU A 164 17.91 23.36 22.47
CA LEU A 164 16.80 23.04 23.37
C LEU A 164 16.75 23.98 24.58
N THR A 165 15.54 24.34 25.00
CA THR A 165 15.31 25.01 26.30
C THR A 165 15.72 24.10 27.46
N ASP A 166 16.05 24.66 28.62
CA ASP A 166 16.46 23.87 29.79
C ASP A 166 15.42 22.81 30.18
N SER A 167 14.13 23.15 30.14
CA SER A 167 13.03 22.21 30.39
C SER A 167 12.98 21.05 29.38
N THR A 168 13.22 21.33 28.09
CA THR A 168 13.26 20.30 27.05
C THR A 168 14.52 19.44 27.17
N ARG A 169 15.64 20.05 27.59
CA ARG A 169 16.90 19.34 27.85
C ARG A 169 16.77 18.40 29.05
N GLU A 170 16.12 18.82 30.13
CA GLU A 170 15.82 17.96 31.28
C GLU A 170 14.88 16.81 30.91
N PHE A 171 13.87 17.07 30.07
CA PHE A 171 13.06 16.00 29.51
C PHE A 171 13.88 15.00 28.67
N LEU A 172 14.79 15.49 27.81
CA LEU A 172 15.66 14.61 27.03
C LEU A 172 16.60 13.80 27.93
N LYS A 173 17.20 14.40 28.96
CA LYS A 173 18.00 13.69 29.99
C LYS A 173 17.21 12.58 30.66
N TYR A 174 15.96 12.85 31.02
CA TYR A 174 15.06 11.84 31.59
C TYR A 174 14.88 10.66 30.63
N MET A 175 14.59 10.94 29.35
CA MET A 175 14.42 9.91 28.34
C MET A 175 15.71 9.12 28.08
N VAL A 176 16.88 9.77 28.09
CA VAL A 176 18.19 9.10 27.98
C VAL A 176 18.43 8.13 29.14
N LYS A 177 18.06 8.53 30.38
CA LYS A 177 18.17 7.66 31.55
C LYS A 177 17.20 6.48 31.47
N LYS A 178 15.91 6.72 31.22
CA LYS A 178 14.86 5.69 31.26
C LYS A 178 14.76 4.81 30.02
N GLY A 179 15.14 5.33 28.85
CA GLY A 179 14.97 4.68 27.55
C GLY A 179 13.53 4.75 27.04
N LYS A 180 12.57 4.30 27.85
CA LYS A 180 11.13 4.33 27.55
C LYS A 180 10.30 4.70 28.77
N SER A 181 9.22 5.44 28.58
CA SER A 181 8.31 5.80 29.69
C SER A 181 6.91 6.16 29.19
N SER A 182 5.89 5.93 30.02
CA SER A 182 4.53 6.41 29.74
C SER A 182 4.43 7.92 29.99
N LYS A 183 3.40 8.57 29.42
CA LYS A 183 3.17 10.00 29.70
C LYS A 183 2.94 10.24 31.20
N ASP A 184 2.21 9.36 31.89
CA ASP A 184 1.91 9.53 33.31
C ASP A 184 3.17 9.39 34.19
N GLU A 185 4.08 8.47 33.85
CA GLU A 185 5.37 8.34 34.52
C GLU A 185 6.24 9.59 34.34
N ILE A 186 6.32 10.10 33.10
CA ILE A 186 7.06 11.34 32.80
C ILE A 186 6.49 12.50 33.60
N MET A 187 5.16 12.63 33.61
CA MET A 187 4.45 13.68 34.34
C MET A 187 4.78 13.66 35.83
N LYS A 188 4.78 12.46 36.43
CA LYS A 188 5.07 12.26 37.85
C LYS A 188 6.55 12.53 38.17
N ASP A 189 7.46 11.94 37.41
CA ASP A 189 8.90 12.00 37.68
C ASP A 189 9.47 13.41 37.42
N LEU A 190 8.94 14.14 36.43
CA LEU A 190 9.33 15.51 36.10
C LEU A 190 8.43 16.59 36.73
N GLN A 191 7.47 16.20 37.56
CA GLN A 191 6.54 17.11 38.26
C GLN A 191 5.83 18.11 37.32
N LEU A 192 5.41 17.63 36.15
CA LEU A 192 4.76 18.47 35.15
C LEU A 192 3.28 18.70 35.51
N LYS A 193 2.73 19.85 35.10
CA LYS A 193 1.34 20.23 35.39
C LYS A 193 0.32 19.68 34.38
N ASP A 194 0.69 19.53 33.11
CA ASP A 194 -0.20 19.03 32.04
C ASP A 194 0.54 18.07 31.09
N THR A 195 -0.14 16.99 30.67
CA THR A 195 0.31 16.04 29.63
C THR A 195 0.63 16.71 28.28
N ARG A 196 0.05 17.89 28.02
CA ARG A 196 0.41 18.75 26.88
C ARG A 196 1.88 19.16 26.91
N SER A 197 2.49 19.31 28.09
CA SER A 197 3.93 19.60 28.24
C SER A 197 4.80 18.49 27.64
N VAL A 198 4.43 17.22 27.89
CA VAL A 198 5.16 16.07 27.31
C VAL A 198 5.11 16.12 25.78
N SER A 199 3.93 16.41 25.23
CA SER A 199 3.75 16.53 23.77
C SER A 199 4.49 17.74 23.19
N ALA A 200 4.58 18.84 23.95
CA ALA A 200 5.35 20.02 23.59
C ALA A 200 6.86 19.74 23.57
N PHE A 201 7.38 18.99 24.54
CA PHE A 201 8.80 18.60 24.56
C PHE A 201 9.16 17.67 23.40
N THR A 202 8.35 16.64 23.12
CA THR A 202 8.58 15.77 21.95
C THR A 202 8.52 16.54 20.64
N SER A 203 7.62 17.53 20.56
CA SER A 203 7.50 18.41 19.39
C SER A 203 8.67 19.37 19.28
N ALA A 204 9.17 19.91 20.40
CA ALA A 204 10.33 20.80 20.41
C ALA A 204 11.59 20.09 19.92
N ILE A 205 11.81 18.85 20.36
CA ILE A 205 12.93 18.03 19.88
C ILE A 205 12.76 17.75 18.38
N SER A 206 11.58 17.31 17.94
CA SER A 206 11.30 17.05 16.53
C SER A 206 11.42 18.29 15.63
N ARG A 207 11.03 19.48 16.11
CA ARG A 207 11.13 20.73 15.35
C ARG A 207 12.57 21.22 15.18
N ASN A 208 13.44 20.89 16.13
CA ASN A 208 14.87 21.18 16.02
C ASN A 208 15.63 20.07 15.26
N SER A 209 14.93 19.02 14.83
CA SER A 209 15.48 17.99 13.96
C SER A 209 15.19 18.33 12.49
N PRO A 210 16.19 18.26 11.60
CA PRO A 210 15.95 18.31 10.16
C PRO A 210 14.92 17.25 9.74
N SER A 211 14.04 17.58 8.80
CA SER A 211 12.95 16.69 8.36
C SER A 211 13.43 15.36 7.75
N LYS A 212 14.71 15.28 7.37
CA LYS A 212 15.38 14.11 6.80
C LYS A 212 16.26 13.38 7.81
N LYS A 213 16.27 13.73 9.10
CA LYS A 213 17.10 13.06 10.13
C LYS A 213 16.27 12.07 10.93
N GLU A 214 16.91 11.04 11.45
CA GLU A 214 16.21 10.02 12.24
C GLU A 214 15.59 10.63 13.50
N ARG A 215 14.39 10.18 13.86
CA ARG A 215 13.74 10.67 15.09
C ARG A 215 14.50 10.17 16.32
N ILE A 216 14.93 11.12 17.16
CA ILE A 216 15.55 10.81 18.46
C ILE A 216 14.51 10.28 19.44
N LEU A 217 13.29 10.81 19.38
CA LEU A 217 12.16 10.35 20.19
C LEU A 217 10.98 9.93 19.31
N PHE A 218 10.30 8.87 19.68
CA PHE A 218 9.07 8.43 19.00
C PHE A 218 8.04 7.90 19.99
N GLY A 219 6.77 8.11 19.65
CA GLY A 219 5.64 7.59 20.41
C GLY A 219 5.14 6.29 19.80
N GLU A 220 5.00 5.25 20.61
CA GLU A 220 4.42 3.96 20.20
C GLU A 220 3.60 3.38 21.36
N LYS A 221 2.40 2.83 21.09
CA LYS A 221 1.57 2.12 22.09
C LYS A 221 1.39 2.87 23.42
N GLY A 222 1.17 4.19 23.34
CA GLY A 222 0.96 5.05 24.52
C GLY A 222 2.21 5.38 25.33
N LYS A 223 3.40 5.00 24.86
CA LYS A 223 4.69 5.30 25.49
C LYS A 223 5.58 6.13 24.58
N ILE A 224 6.54 6.83 25.18
CA ILE A 224 7.59 7.55 24.46
C ILE A 224 8.88 6.75 24.61
N TYR A 225 9.60 6.62 23.50
CA TYR A 225 10.85 5.89 23.39
C TYR A 225 11.94 6.82 22.89
N ILE A 226 13.16 6.62 23.37
CA ILE A 226 14.36 7.15 22.74
C ILE A 226 14.90 6.12 21.73
N ASN A 227 15.43 6.61 20.62
CA ASN A 227 16.17 5.77 19.70
C ASN A 227 17.48 5.33 20.37
N GLU A 228 17.59 4.03 20.63
CA GLU A 228 18.70 3.43 21.36
C GLU A 228 20.05 3.62 20.65
N GLU A 229 20.06 3.78 19.32
CA GLU A 229 21.29 4.05 18.55
C GLU A 229 21.99 5.33 19.02
N TYR A 230 21.23 6.35 19.41
CA TYR A 230 21.77 7.63 19.88
C TYR A 230 21.92 7.70 21.39
N ARG A 231 21.41 6.72 22.14
CA ARG A 231 21.32 6.82 23.61
C ARG A 231 22.68 6.89 24.27
N GLU A 232 23.67 6.12 23.83
CA GLU A 232 25.03 6.16 24.40
C GLU A 232 25.74 7.48 24.09
N ILE A 233 25.58 8.02 22.88
CA ILE A 233 26.13 9.33 22.52
C ILE A 233 25.48 10.42 23.37
N LEU A 234 24.15 10.39 23.47
CA LEU A 234 23.38 11.34 24.27
C LEU A 234 23.68 11.23 25.78
N LYS A 235 23.97 10.04 26.30
CA LYS A 235 24.45 9.87 27.68
C LYS A 235 25.75 10.66 27.89
N ARG A 236 26.74 10.52 27.02
CA ARG A 236 28.02 11.26 27.11
C ARG A 236 27.83 12.78 27.02
N LEU A 237 26.85 13.24 26.24
CA LEU A 237 26.62 14.66 26.01
C LEU A 237 25.75 15.34 27.09
N LEU A 238 24.94 14.58 27.83
CA LEU A 238 23.91 15.12 28.73
C LEU A 238 24.05 14.73 30.20
N LEU A 239 24.79 13.67 30.52
CA LEU A 239 24.96 13.11 31.87
C LEU A 239 26.42 13.12 32.30
#